data_AF-A0A1Q6F257-F1
#
_entry.id   AF-A0A1Q6F257-F1
#
_cell.length_a   1.000
_cell.length_b   1.000
_cell.length_c   1.000
_cell.angle_alpha   90.00
_cell.angle_beta   90.00
_cell.angle_gamma   90.00
#
_symmetry.space_group_name_H-M   'P 1'
#
loop_
_entity.id
_entity.type
_entity.pdbx_description
1 polymer ?
#
loop_
_entity_poly.entity_id
_entity_poly.type
_entity_poly.pdbx_seq_one_letter_code
_entity_poly.pdbx_strand_id
1 'polypeptide(L)'
;MKAMTDGAILARLCGNVTAGRFDWRKYCTPQTYFGREVCVTPLLCSYGQIGYAVHFPYSDMPEVEYDWELNSLTIDGEEWRIYLQNTR
;
A
#
# COMPACT_ATOMS: atom_id res chain seq x y z
N MET A 1 8.10 16.48 -15.98
CA MET A 1 7.02 16.01 -15.09
C MET A 1 7.53 16.15 -13.67
N LYS A 2 6.80 16.82 -12.76
CA LYS A 2 7.22 16.90 -11.36
C LYS A 2 7.02 15.52 -10.74
N ALA A 3 8.10 14.90 -10.27
CA ALA A 3 8.00 13.64 -9.53
C ALA A 3 7.06 13.87 -8.34
N MET A 4 6.09 12.97 -8.17
CA MET A 4 5.19 13.02 -7.03
C MET A 4 6.02 12.71 -5.77
N THR A 5 5.80 13.43 -4.67
CA THR A 5 6.49 13.14 -3.41
C THR A 5 6.00 11.82 -2.84
N ASP A 6 6.84 11.16 -2.04
CA ASP A 6 6.52 9.83 -1.48
C ASP A 6 5.23 9.85 -0.64
N GLY A 7 5.04 10.89 0.17
CA GLY A 7 3.79 11.09 0.92
C GLY A 7 2.55 11.26 0.02
N ALA A 8 2.69 11.88 -1.16
CA ALA A 8 1.59 11.99 -2.12
C ALA A 8 1.32 10.65 -2.84
N ILE A 9 2.36 9.86 -3.11
CA ILE A 9 2.21 8.49 -3.64
C ILE A 9 1.49 7.60 -2.62
N LEU A 10 1.89 7.65 -1.34
CA LEU A 10 1.24 6.90 -0.25
C LEU A 10 -0.23 7.30 -0.08
N ALA A 11 -0.52 8.60 0.00
CA ALA A 11 -1.90 9.08 0.14
C ALA A 11 -2.77 8.63 -1.05
N ARG A 12 -2.22 8.63 -2.26
CA ARG A 12 -2.91 8.16 -3.46
C ARG A 12 -3.11 6.65 -3.44
N LEU A 13 -2.10 5.88 -3.03
CA LEU A 13 -2.18 4.43 -2.86
C LEU A 13 -3.29 4.07 -1.87
N CYS A 14 -3.25 4.64 -0.65
CA CYS A 14 -4.24 4.38 0.38
C CYS A 14 -5.66 4.74 -0.08
N GLY A 15 -5.82 5.89 -0.76
CA GLY A 15 -7.09 6.30 -1.36
C GLY A 15 -7.58 5.37 -2.47
N ASN A 16 -6.69 4.73 -3.22
CA ASN A 16 -7.06 3.74 -4.23
C ASN A 16 -7.44 2.39 -3.62
N VAL A 17 -6.71 1.94 -2.60
CA VAL A 17 -6.99 0.71 -1.85
C VAL A 17 -8.35 0.80 -1.18
N THR A 18 -8.59 1.85 -0.39
CA THR A 18 -9.88 2.08 0.29
C THR A 18 -11.06 2.25 -0.67
N ALA A 19 -10.82 2.72 -1.90
CA ALA A 19 -11.83 2.81 -2.94
C ALA A 19 -12.01 1.51 -3.76
N GLY A 20 -11.25 0.45 -3.48
CA GLY A 20 -11.27 -0.80 -4.24
C GLY A 20 -10.75 -0.66 -5.68
N ARG A 21 -10.00 0.39 -5.97
CA ARG A 21 -9.47 0.70 -7.32
C ARG A 21 -8.01 0.29 -7.52
N PHE A 22 -7.37 -0.23 -6.47
CA PHE A 22 -6.00 -0.70 -6.56
C PHE A 22 -5.96 -2.15 -7.07
N ASP A 23 -5.48 -2.35 -8.29
CA ASP A 23 -5.29 -3.67 -8.89
C ASP A 23 -4.03 -4.34 -8.36
N TRP A 24 -4.09 -4.78 -7.10
CA TRP A 24 -2.95 -5.33 -6.37
C TRP A 24 -2.34 -6.56 -7.05
N ARG A 25 -3.13 -7.35 -7.79
CA ARG A 25 -2.67 -8.57 -8.49
C ARG A 25 -1.60 -8.26 -9.53
N LYS A 26 -1.72 -7.11 -10.20
CA LYS A 26 -0.72 -6.63 -11.16
C LYS A 26 0.66 -6.48 -10.53
N TYR A 27 0.70 -6.11 -9.25
CA TYR A 27 1.92 -5.82 -8.50
C TYR A 27 2.47 -7.02 -7.72
N CYS A 28 1.89 -8.24 -7.86
CA CYS A 28 2.50 -9.47 -7.37
C CYS A 28 3.84 -9.80 -8.07
N THR A 29 4.15 -9.06 -9.14
CA THR A 29 5.50 -8.95 -9.71
C THR A 29 5.94 -7.50 -9.62
N PRO A 30 7.24 -7.21 -9.41
CA PRO A 30 7.73 -5.84 -9.29
C PRO A 30 7.29 -4.99 -10.49
N GLN A 31 6.58 -3.89 -10.24
CA GLN A 31 6.14 -2.95 -11.27
C GLN A 31 6.23 -1.50 -10.80
N THR A 32 6.40 -0.59 -11.75
CA THR A 32 6.45 0.84 -11.46
C THR A 32 5.06 1.41 -11.15
N TYR A 33 4.94 2.12 -10.04
CA TYR A 33 3.78 2.88 -9.59
C TYR A 33 4.20 4.33 -9.33
N PHE A 34 3.73 5.27 -10.16
CA PHE A 34 4.07 6.70 -10.07
C PHE A 34 5.58 7.02 -9.96
N GLY A 35 6.45 6.19 -10.57
CA GLY A 35 7.90 6.37 -10.57
C GLY A 35 8.63 5.67 -9.42
N ARG A 36 7.92 4.94 -8.56
CA ARG A 36 8.49 4.04 -7.54
C ARG A 36 8.25 2.60 -7.94
N GLU A 37 9.20 1.71 -7.69
CA GLU A 37 8.94 0.28 -7.84
C GLU A 37 8.11 -0.22 -6.67
N VAL A 38 7.09 -1.03 -6.97
CA VAL A 38 6.14 -1.58 -6.01
C VAL A 38 6.01 -3.07 -6.22
N CYS A 39 6.00 -3.79 -5.11
CA CYS A 39 5.72 -5.22 -5.02
C CYS A 39 4.55 -5.46 -4.07
N VAL A 40 3.75 -6.48 -4.34
CA VAL A 40 2.64 -6.86 -3.49
C VAL A 40 2.76 -8.31 -3.06
N THR A 41 2.65 -8.53 -1.76
CA THR A 41 2.61 -9.84 -1.14
C THR A 41 1.19 -10.13 -0.66
N PRO A 42 0.55 -11.23 -1.10
CA PRO A 42 -0.74 -11.65 -0.56
C PRO A 42 -0.65 -11.95 0.94
N LEU A 43 -1.60 -11.46 1.74
CA LEU A 43 -1.74 -11.85 3.15
C LEU A 43 -2.61 -13.10 3.23
N LEU A 44 -2.06 -14.16 3.83
CA LEU A 44 -2.70 -15.47 3.91
C LEU A 44 -2.95 -15.85 5.38
N CYS A 45 -4.13 -16.44 5.62
CA CYS A 45 -4.49 -17.15 6.84
C CYS A 45 -4.82 -18.63 6.53
N SER A 46 -5.14 -19.40 7.57
CA SER A 46 -5.45 -20.83 7.45
C SER A 46 -6.62 -21.16 6.51
N TYR A 47 -7.55 -20.22 6.31
CA TYR A 47 -8.75 -20.39 5.49
C TYR A 47 -8.69 -19.62 4.15
N GLY A 48 -7.56 -19.00 3.81
CA GLY A 48 -7.37 -18.35 2.53
C GLY A 48 -6.72 -16.97 2.63
N GLN A 49 -6.82 -16.21 1.55
CA GLN A 49 -6.29 -14.84 1.49
C GLN A 49 -7.21 -13.88 2.23
N ILE A 50 -6.63 -13.04 3.06
CA ILE A 50 -7.34 -12.04 3.89
C ILE A 50 -6.99 -10.60 3.50
N GLY A 51 -5.98 -10.42 2.63
CA GLY A 51 -5.47 -9.11 2.31
C GLY A 51 -4.25 -9.12 1.40
N TYR A 52 -3.53 -8.00 1.40
CA TYR A 52 -2.22 -7.87 0.77
C TYR A 52 -1.39 -6.77 1.43
N ALA A 53 -0.08 -6.95 1.41
CA ALA A 53 0.91 -5.94 1.79
C ALA A 53 1.60 -5.38 0.54
N VAL A 54 1.79 -4.07 0.51
CA VAL A 54 2.46 -3.32 -0.56
C VAL A 54 3.82 -2.88 -0.05
N HIS A 55 4.89 -3.30 -0.73
CA HIS A 55 6.27 -3.03 -0.38
C HIS A 55 6.97 -2.21 -1.47
N PHE A 56 7.95 -1.40 -1.07
CA PHE A 56 8.75 -0.55 -1.96
C PHE A 56 10.23 -0.97 -1.89
N PRO A 57 10.68 -1.95 -2.71
CA PRO A 57 11.99 -2.60 -2.56
C PRO A 57 13.21 -1.66 -2.68
N TYR A 58 13.05 -0.51 -3.35
CA TYR A 58 14.12 0.45 -3.61
C TYR A 58 13.85 1.84 -3.01
N SER A 59 13.02 1.90 -1.96
CA SER A 59 12.69 3.16 -1.30
C SER A 59 12.53 2.95 0.20
N ASP A 60 12.89 3.94 1.01
CA ASP A 60 12.58 3.99 2.45
C ASP A 60 11.09 4.32 2.70
N MET A 61 10.20 3.93 1.78
CA MET A 61 8.78 4.14 1.91
C MET A 61 8.20 3.04 2.82
N PRO A 62 7.26 3.41 3.70
CA PRO A 62 6.65 2.48 4.63
C PRO A 62 5.83 1.42 3.88
N GLU A 63 5.67 0.27 4.54
CA GLU A 63 4.82 -0.80 4.04
C GLU A 63 3.35 -0.44 4.22
N VAL A 64 2.51 -0.75 3.22
CA VAL A 64 1.06 -0.53 3.31
C VAL A 64 0.35 -1.87 3.31
N GLU A 65 -0.35 -2.19 4.39
CA GLU A 65 -1.06 -3.45 4.55
C GLU A 65 -2.57 -3.22 4.51
N TYR A 66 -3.28 -3.99 3.68
CA TYR A 66 -4.74 -3.99 3.63
C TYR A 66 -5.28 -5.36 4.00
N ASP A 67 -6.05 -5.41 5.07
CA ASP A 67 -6.81 -6.58 5.53
C ASP A 67 -8.31 -6.29 5.31
N TRP A 68 -8.94 -7.04 4.42
CA TRP A 68 -10.36 -6.85 4.13
C TRP A 68 -11.29 -7.54 5.13
N GLU A 69 -10.82 -8.54 5.88
CA GLU A 69 -11.61 -9.17 6.95
C GLU A 69 -11.79 -8.20 8.12
N LEU A 70 -10.72 -7.49 8.47
CA LEU A 70 -10.73 -6.44 9.49
C LEU A 70 -11.18 -5.07 8.95
N ASN A 71 -11.35 -4.95 7.63
CA ASN A 71 -11.53 -3.68 6.93
C ASN A 71 -10.50 -2.62 7.38
N SER A 72 -9.26 -3.07 7.53
CA SER A 72 -8.14 -2.31 8.11
C SER A 72 -7.11 -1.99 7.02
N LEU A 73 -6.61 -0.76 7.05
CA LEU A 73 -5.50 -0.31 6.22
C LEU A 73 -4.45 0.32 7.14
N THR A 74 -3.26 -0.27 7.18
CA THR A 74 -2.17 0.19 8.03
C THR A 74 -0.96 0.59 7.20
N ILE A 75 -0.15 1.49 7.76
CA ILE A 75 1.14 1.93 7.24
C ILE A 75 2.17 1.64 8.34
N ASP A 76 3.13 0.74 8.09
CA ASP A 76 4.06 0.21 9.10
C ASP A 76 3.38 -0.24 10.40
N GLY A 77 2.15 -0.78 10.29
CA GLY A 77 1.35 -1.23 11.43
C GLY A 77 0.55 -0.13 12.15
N GLU A 78 0.67 1.14 11.75
CA GLU A 78 -0.16 2.24 12.26
C GLU A 78 -1.38 2.49 11.36
N GLU A 79 -2.50 2.98 11.90
CA GLU A 79 -3.67 3.31 11.06
C GLU A 79 -3.31 4.37 10.01
N TRP A 80 -3.61 4.11 8.73
CA TRP A 80 -3.13 4.92 7.61
C TRP A 80 -3.51 6.41 7.72
N ARG A 81 -4.67 6.76 8.30
CA ARG A 81 -5.08 8.17 8.45
C ARG A 81 -4.27 8.87 9.53
N ILE A 82 -3.92 8.17 10.60
CA ILE A 82 -3.07 8.68 11.68
C ILE A 82 -1.66 8.93 11.13
N TYR A 83 -1.10 7.96 10.42
CA TYR A 83 0.19 8.10 9.75
C TYR A 83 0.22 9.32 8.83
N LEU A 84 -0.77 9.45 7.92
CA LEU A 84 -0.83 10.59 6.99
C LEU A 84 -1.07 11.95 7.68
N GLN A 85 -1.62 11.99 8.89
CA GLN A 85 -1.73 13.22 9.68
C GLN A 85 -0.41 13.59 10.34
N ASN A 86 0.36 12.60 10.81
CA ASN A 86 1.64 12.78 11.48
C ASN A 86 2.79 13.11 10.51
N THR A 87 2.69 12.72 9.23
CA THR A 87 3.72 12.97 8.20
C THR A 87 3.50 14.29 7.42
N ARG A 88 2.54 15.13 7.81
CA ARG A 88 2.33 16.47 7.22
C ARG A 88 3.21 17.53 7.85
#